data_AF-A0AAW9X956-F1
#
_entry.id   AF-A0AAW9X956-F1
#
_cell.length_a   1.000
_cell.length_b   1.000
_cell.length_c   1.000
_cell.angle_alpha   90.00
_cell.angle_beta   90.00
_cell.angle_gamma   90.00
#
_symmetry.space_group_name_H-M   'P 1'
#
loop_
_entity.id
_entity.type
_entity.pdbx_description
1 polymer ?
#
loop_
_entity_poly.entity_id
_entity_poly.type
_entity_poly.pdbx_seq_one_letter_code
_entity_poly.pdbx_strand_id
1 'polypeptide(L)'
;MNIINSTTFPCINDPDFAQYAQRYIEIEQKTLHAIAQYGLPFESSSENSDNALALKHQLRARGARFSNNDKSIHINWISDACVACRTGEGSYTAFISLKCHRQCYFCFNPNQQDYDYYQHHLREAATEIEQIAASGEPLQFAALTGGEPLLHKAEATGFFKRLQHHFPDIHARLYT
;
A
#
# COMPACT_ATOMS: atom_id res chain seq x y z
N MET A 1 -8.93 19.04 21.24
CA MET A 1 -7.55 18.70 21.67
C MET A 1 -6.66 19.83 21.19
N ASN A 2 -6.01 20.57 22.08
CA ASN A 2 -5.16 21.70 21.67
C ASN A 2 -3.96 21.12 20.91
N ILE A 3 -3.75 21.57 19.67
CA ILE A 3 -2.63 21.12 18.83
C ILE A 3 -1.36 21.68 19.46
N ILE A 4 -0.41 20.80 19.80
CA ILE A 4 0.91 21.21 20.29
C ILE A 4 1.75 21.63 19.09
N ASN A 5 2.20 22.88 19.10
CA ASN A 5 3.05 23.50 18.09
C ASN A 5 3.88 24.62 18.73
N SER A 6 4.72 25.28 17.93
CA SER A 6 5.60 26.37 18.36
C SER A 6 4.89 27.55 19.05
N THR A 7 3.63 27.81 18.74
CA THR A 7 2.86 28.92 19.35
C THR A 7 2.15 28.54 20.65
N THR A 8 1.98 27.24 20.90
CA THR A 8 1.31 26.72 22.12
C THR A 8 2.28 26.22 23.20
N PHE A 9 3.57 26.10 22.89
CA PHE A 9 4.59 25.71 23.87
C PHE A 9 4.63 26.57 25.14
N PRO A 10 4.49 27.91 25.07
CA PRO A 10 4.49 28.73 26.28
C PRO A 10 3.30 28.46 27.21
N CYS A 11 2.27 27.74 26.72
CA CYS A 11 1.08 27.38 27.50
C CYS A 11 1.21 26.02 28.21
N ILE A 12 2.34 25.32 28.04
CA ILE A 12 2.61 24.04 28.70
C ILE A 12 3.22 24.33 30.07
N ASN A 13 2.49 23.97 31.13
CA ASN A 13 2.92 24.23 32.52
C ASN A 13 4.06 23.31 33.00
N ASP A 14 4.18 22.12 32.43
CA ASP A 14 5.23 21.16 32.76
C ASP A 14 6.47 21.42 31.88
N PRO A 15 7.60 21.87 32.46
CA PRO A 15 8.78 22.24 31.70
C PRO A 15 9.47 21.05 31.03
N ASP A 16 9.43 19.86 31.64
CA ASP A 16 10.02 18.65 31.07
C ASP A 16 9.20 18.20 29.86
N PHE A 17 7.87 18.26 29.98
CA PHE A 17 6.98 17.98 28.85
C PHE A 17 7.12 19.03 27.74
N ALA A 18 7.27 20.31 28.06
CA ALA A 18 7.48 21.37 27.08
C ALA A 18 8.77 21.14 26.28
N GLN A 19 9.87 20.80 26.96
CA GLN A 19 11.14 20.47 26.31
C GLN A 19 11.04 19.23 25.44
N TYR A 20 10.36 18.18 25.93
CA TYR A 20 10.14 16.96 25.16
C TYR A 20 9.32 17.23 23.88
N ALA A 21 8.24 18.01 23.98
CA ALA A 21 7.41 18.35 22.84
C ALA A 21 8.15 19.25 21.83
N GLN A 22 8.99 20.18 22.29
CA GLN A 22 9.87 20.97 21.42
C GLN A 22 10.77 20.07 20.56
N ARG A 23 11.36 19.03 21.15
CA ARG A 23 12.20 18.09 20.43
C ARG A 23 11.48 17.44 19.24
N TYR A 24 10.20 17.09 19.37
CA TYR A 24 9.44 16.50 18.27
C TYR A 24 9.13 17.49 17.15
N ILE A 25 8.87 18.76 17.46
CA ILE A 25 8.72 19.81 16.44
C ILE A 25 10.03 20.04 15.69
N GLU A 26 11.17 20.04 16.39
CA GLU A 26 12.48 20.14 15.74
C GLU A 26 12.79 18.94 14.86
N ILE A 27 12.43 17.73 15.30
CA ILE A 27 12.54 16.50 14.50
C ILE A 27 11.69 16.64 13.24
N GLU A 28 10.42 17.02 13.37
CA GLU A 28 9.52 17.22 12.24
C GLU A 28 10.10 18.22 11.23
N GLN A 29 10.54 19.40 11.69
CA GLN A 29 11.14 20.42 10.82
C GLN A 29 12.37 19.91 10.08
N LYS A 30 13.29 19.22 10.78
CA LYS A 30 14.48 18.63 10.18
C LYS A 30 14.12 17.55 9.15
N THR A 31 13.13 16.71 9.46
CA THR A 31 12.64 15.68 8.54
C THR A 31 12.01 16.29 7.30
N LEU A 32 11.13 17.29 7.44
CA LEU A 32 10.51 17.98 6.30
C LEU A 32 11.56 18.67 5.42
N HIS A 33 12.57 19.30 6.03
CA HIS A 33 13.69 19.90 5.30
C HIS A 33 14.49 18.85 4.52
N ALA A 34 14.81 17.70 5.16
CA ALA A 34 15.51 16.61 4.50
C ALA A 34 14.70 16.03 3.32
N ILE A 35 13.40 15.79 3.50
CA ILE A 35 12.51 15.30 2.42
C ILE A 35 12.49 16.27 1.25
N ALA A 36 12.44 17.58 1.50
CA ALA A 36 12.51 18.60 0.46
C ALA A 36 13.83 18.56 -0.34
N GLN A 37 14.96 18.22 0.31
CA GLN A 37 16.25 18.07 -0.38
C GLN A 37 16.27 16.89 -1.37
N TYR A 38 15.38 15.90 -1.21
CA TYR A 38 15.18 14.82 -2.19
C TYR A 38 14.25 15.22 -3.36
N GLY A 39 13.87 16.50 -3.47
CA GLY A 39 13.00 16.99 -4.55
C GLY A 39 11.51 16.75 -4.32
N LEU A 40 11.10 16.43 -3.08
CA LEU A 40 9.72 16.17 -2.69
C LEU A 40 9.22 17.19 -1.65
N PRO A 41 9.21 18.51 -1.95
CA PRO A 41 8.71 19.49 -0.99
C PRO A 41 7.23 19.23 -0.68
N PHE A 42 6.86 19.30 0.60
CA PHE A 42 5.46 19.31 1.00
C PHE A 42 4.80 20.61 0.57
N GLU A 43 3.53 20.52 0.17
CA GLU A 43 2.74 21.67 -0.22
C GLU A 43 2.39 22.57 0.98
N SER A 44 2.37 23.89 0.78
CA SER A 44 1.94 24.84 1.81
C SER A 44 0.44 24.68 2.09
N SER A 45 0.08 24.56 3.36
CA SER A 45 -1.08 23.84 3.86
C SER A 45 -2.47 24.50 3.75
N SER A 46 -2.63 25.69 3.16
CA SER A 46 -3.91 26.41 3.24
C SER A 46 -4.82 26.24 2.00
N GLU A 47 -4.36 26.62 0.81
CA GLU A 47 -5.27 26.79 -0.34
C GLU A 47 -5.76 25.45 -0.92
N ASN A 48 -4.89 24.45 -0.98
CA ASN A 48 -5.27 23.13 -1.49
C ASN A 48 -6.09 22.31 -0.48
N SER A 49 -6.00 22.62 0.82
CA SER A 49 -6.80 21.96 1.84
C SER A 49 -8.28 22.31 1.70
N ASP A 50 -8.60 23.58 1.50
CA ASP A 50 -9.98 24.04 1.37
C ASP A 50 -10.62 23.53 0.06
N ASN A 51 -9.86 23.58 -1.04
CA ASN A 51 -10.30 23.02 -2.33
C ASN A 51 -10.54 21.51 -2.25
N ALA A 52 -9.63 20.77 -1.61
CA ALA A 52 -9.79 19.32 -1.42
C ALA A 52 -11.01 19.01 -0.54
N LEU A 53 -11.23 19.79 0.53
CA LEU A 53 -12.39 19.62 1.40
C LEU A 53 -13.69 19.88 0.64
N ALA A 54 -13.77 20.97 -0.11
CA ALA A 54 -14.93 21.29 -0.95
C ALA A 54 -15.22 20.18 -1.97
N LEU A 55 -14.18 19.66 -2.65
CA LEU A 55 -14.32 18.57 -3.61
C LEU A 55 -14.83 17.29 -2.93
N LYS A 56 -14.32 16.94 -1.74
CA LYS A 56 -14.82 15.79 -0.98
C LYS A 56 -16.29 15.94 -0.62
N HIS A 57 -16.73 17.14 -0.22
CA HIS A 57 -18.16 17.41 0.02
C HIS A 57 -19.01 17.20 -1.24
N GLN A 58 -18.55 17.71 -2.40
CA GLN A 58 -19.25 17.50 -3.66
C GLN A 58 -19.33 16.02 -4.06
N LEU A 59 -18.24 15.27 -3.88
CA LEU A 59 -18.21 13.83 -4.16
C LEU A 59 -19.19 13.06 -3.27
N ARG A 60 -19.26 13.39 -1.98
CA ARG A 60 -20.28 12.82 -1.07
C ARG A 60 -21.69 13.13 -1.52
N ALA A 61 -21.96 14.39 -1.89
CA ALA A 61 -23.27 14.80 -2.38
C ALA A 61 -23.69 14.05 -3.67
N ARG A 62 -22.70 13.63 -4.48
CA ARG A 62 -22.90 12.80 -5.67
C ARG A 62 -22.94 11.29 -5.38
N GLY A 63 -22.94 10.88 -4.12
CA GLY A 63 -23.08 9.47 -3.70
C GLY A 63 -21.78 8.69 -3.64
N ALA A 64 -20.61 9.34 -3.69
CA ALA A 64 -19.34 8.66 -3.47
C ALA A 64 -19.22 8.17 -2.02
N ARG A 65 -18.61 6.99 -1.85
CA ARG A 65 -18.36 6.36 -0.56
C ARG A 65 -16.95 6.63 -0.10
N PHE A 66 -16.81 6.93 1.19
CA PHE A 66 -15.56 7.32 1.82
C PHE A 66 -15.14 6.29 2.86
N SER A 67 -13.84 6.03 2.96
CA SER A 67 -13.23 5.12 3.93
C SER A 67 -11.79 5.55 4.24
N ASN A 68 -11.17 4.91 5.24
CA ASN A 68 -9.80 5.21 5.67
C ASN A 68 -9.58 6.72 5.96
N ASN A 69 -10.41 7.29 6.84
CA ASN A 69 -10.38 8.72 7.18
C ASN A 69 -10.38 9.65 5.95
N ASP A 70 -11.30 9.38 5.02
CA ASP A 70 -11.48 10.13 3.77
C ASP A 70 -10.28 10.11 2.81
N LYS A 71 -9.40 9.12 2.94
CA LYS A 71 -8.26 8.91 2.03
C LYS A 71 -8.56 7.91 0.93
N SER A 72 -9.65 7.16 1.05
CA SER A 72 -10.10 6.22 0.02
C SER A 72 -11.53 6.53 -0.38
N ILE A 73 -11.72 6.92 -1.64
CA ILE A 73 -13.01 7.35 -2.21
C ILE A 73 -13.33 6.44 -3.39
N HIS A 74 -14.54 5.88 -3.45
CA HIS A 74 -15.01 5.11 -4.60
C HIS A 74 -16.46 5.40 -4.93
N ILE A 75 -16.87 5.07 -6.15
CA ILE A 75 -18.25 5.12 -6.64
C ILE A 75 -18.61 3.74 -7.18
N ASN A 76 -19.86 3.33 -7.00
CA ASN A 76 -20.45 2.06 -7.45
C ASN A 76 -19.85 0.81 -6.78
N TRP A 77 -18.61 0.45 -7.10
CA TRP A 77 -18.06 -0.85 -6.77
C TRP A 77 -16.62 -0.77 -6.27
N ILE A 78 -16.31 -1.67 -5.35
CA ILE A 78 -14.96 -1.99 -4.89
C ILE A 78 -14.85 -3.52 -4.92
N SER A 79 -13.71 -4.04 -5.40
CA SER A 79 -13.47 -5.48 -5.39
C SER A 79 -13.49 -6.03 -3.97
N ASP A 80 -14.17 -7.15 -3.76
CA ASP A 80 -14.17 -7.87 -2.47
C ASP A 80 -12.74 -8.20 -2.04
N ALA A 81 -11.85 -8.48 -3.00
CA ALA A 81 -10.44 -8.71 -2.76
C ALA A 81 -9.71 -7.45 -2.24
N CYS A 82 -10.17 -6.24 -2.59
CA CYS A 82 -9.66 -4.99 -2.03
C CYS A 82 -10.21 -4.73 -0.61
N VAL A 83 -11.42 -5.21 -0.32
CA VAL A 83 -11.99 -5.16 1.04
C VAL A 83 -11.24 -6.12 1.96
N ALA A 84 -11.03 -7.37 1.53
CA ALA A 84 -10.31 -8.41 2.28
C ALA A 84 -8.83 -8.06 2.53
N CYS A 85 -8.18 -7.33 1.61
CA CYS A 85 -6.80 -6.88 1.76
C CYS A 85 -6.53 -6.08 3.06
N ARG A 86 -7.57 -5.51 3.68
CA ARG A 86 -7.45 -4.78 4.94
C ARG A 86 -7.08 -5.67 6.13
N THR A 87 -7.51 -6.93 6.11
CA THR A 87 -7.22 -7.93 7.16
C THR A 87 -6.22 -8.98 6.68
N GLY A 88 -6.13 -9.20 5.36
CA GLY A 88 -5.30 -10.25 4.76
C GLY A 88 -5.90 -11.64 4.89
N GLU A 89 -7.10 -11.78 5.48
CA GLU A 89 -7.76 -13.06 5.69
C GLU A 89 -8.16 -13.71 4.35
N GLY A 90 -7.96 -15.02 4.26
CA GLY A 90 -8.28 -15.81 3.06
C GLY A 90 -7.60 -15.30 1.78
N SER A 91 -6.48 -14.57 1.92
CA SER A 91 -5.80 -13.89 0.82
C SER A 91 -4.35 -14.33 0.70
N TYR A 92 -3.90 -14.60 -0.52
CA TYR A 92 -2.50 -14.95 -0.79
C TYR A 92 -1.97 -14.15 -1.98
N THR A 93 -0.79 -13.56 -1.84
CA THR A 93 -0.15 -12.78 -2.90
C THR A 93 1.24 -13.33 -3.16
N ALA A 94 1.50 -13.73 -4.40
CA ALA A 94 2.76 -14.28 -4.84
C ALA A 94 3.45 -13.39 -5.87
N PHE A 95 4.72 -13.67 -6.10
CA PHE A 95 5.46 -13.22 -7.27
C PHE A 95 6.21 -14.40 -7.88
N ILE A 96 6.50 -14.31 -9.18
CA ILE A 96 7.38 -15.27 -9.87
C ILE A 96 8.81 -14.75 -9.87
N SER A 97 9.00 -13.46 -10.15
CA SER A 97 10.29 -12.80 -10.18
C SER A 97 10.11 -11.35 -9.76
N LEU A 98 11.19 -10.72 -9.29
CA LEU A 98 11.24 -9.29 -9.04
C LEU A 98 11.80 -8.51 -10.22
N LYS A 99 12.16 -9.20 -11.32
CA LYS A 99 12.62 -8.60 -12.57
C LYS A 99 11.51 -7.76 -13.20
N CYS A 100 11.84 -6.52 -13.54
CA CYS A 100 10.92 -5.60 -14.22
C CYS A 100 11.65 -4.85 -15.33
N HIS A 101 10.94 -4.49 -16.39
CA HIS A 101 11.46 -3.63 -17.46
C HIS A 101 11.35 -2.13 -17.13
N ARG A 102 10.82 -1.78 -15.96
CA ARG A 102 10.64 -0.41 -15.47
C ARG A 102 11.45 -0.19 -14.20
N GLN A 103 11.88 1.05 -14.00
CA GLN A 103 12.53 1.54 -12.80
C GLN A 103 11.71 2.68 -12.19
N CYS A 104 10.48 2.38 -11.77
CA CYS A 104 9.59 3.39 -11.19
C CYS A 104 10.19 3.93 -9.89
N TYR A 105 10.20 5.26 -9.71
CA TYR A 105 10.82 5.89 -8.53
C TYR A 105 10.17 5.46 -7.20
N PHE A 106 8.88 5.07 -7.23
CA PHE A 106 8.09 4.61 -6.08
C PHE A 106 8.05 3.08 -5.96
N CYS A 107 8.81 2.35 -6.76
CA CYS A 107 8.78 0.89 -6.74
C CYS A 107 9.30 0.37 -5.40
N PHE A 108 8.53 -0.51 -4.76
CA PHE A 108 8.92 -1.12 -3.50
C PHE A 108 9.70 -2.43 -3.67
N ASN A 109 9.70 -3.03 -4.88
CA ASN A 109 10.39 -4.30 -5.13
C ASN A 109 11.88 -4.30 -4.73
N PRO A 110 12.67 -3.23 -5.00
CA PRO A 110 14.08 -3.17 -4.57
C PRO A 110 14.29 -3.32 -3.06
N ASN A 111 13.25 -3.06 -2.26
CA ASN A 111 13.31 -3.18 -0.80
C ASN A 111 12.81 -4.55 -0.28
N GLN A 112 12.39 -5.45 -1.17
CA GLN A 112 11.99 -6.80 -0.77
C GLN A 112 13.21 -7.66 -0.42
N GLN A 113 12.98 -8.64 0.44
CA GLN A 113 14.00 -9.63 0.78
C GLN A 113 14.47 -10.36 -0.47
N ASP A 114 15.79 -10.57 -0.58
CA ASP A 114 16.43 -11.31 -1.68
C ASP A 114 16.14 -10.72 -3.08
N TYR A 115 15.94 -9.39 -3.16
CA TYR A 115 15.65 -8.70 -4.41
C TYR A 115 16.59 -9.06 -5.55
N ASP A 116 17.90 -8.96 -5.31
CA ASP A 116 18.95 -9.24 -6.31
C ASP A 116 18.92 -10.70 -6.77
N TYR A 117 18.61 -11.64 -5.88
CA TYR A 117 18.46 -13.05 -6.23
C TYR A 117 17.27 -13.25 -7.18
N TYR A 118 16.11 -12.70 -6.83
CA TYR A 118 14.88 -12.84 -7.62
C TYR A 118 14.83 -11.95 -8.87
N GLN A 119 15.85 -11.13 -9.15
CA GLN A 119 16.06 -10.55 -10.48
C GLN A 119 16.43 -11.62 -11.52
N HIS A 120 17.03 -12.72 -11.08
CA HIS A 120 17.61 -13.75 -11.94
C HIS A 120 17.04 -15.15 -11.72
N HIS A 121 16.25 -15.34 -10.66
CA HIS A 121 15.65 -16.62 -10.30
C HIS A 121 14.14 -16.52 -10.24
N LEU A 122 13.49 -17.64 -10.55
CA LEU A 122 12.04 -17.78 -10.45
C LEU A 122 11.68 -18.39 -9.10
N ARG A 123 10.62 -17.87 -8.51
CA ARG A 123 9.96 -18.46 -7.36
C ARG A 123 8.92 -19.47 -7.83
N GLU A 124 8.82 -20.59 -7.13
CA GLU A 124 7.90 -21.69 -7.41
C GLU A 124 6.47 -21.39 -6.93
N ALA A 125 5.92 -20.25 -7.35
CA ALA A 125 4.63 -19.75 -6.87
C ALA A 125 3.45 -20.70 -7.07
N ALA A 126 3.48 -21.53 -8.13
CA ALA A 126 2.44 -22.53 -8.38
C ALA A 126 2.50 -23.69 -7.36
N THR A 127 3.70 -24.10 -6.94
CA THR A 127 3.89 -25.14 -5.92
C THR A 127 3.37 -24.67 -4.56
N GLU A 128 3.52 -23.38 -4.25
CA GLU A 128 2.97 -22.80 -3.02
C GLU A 128 1.43 -22.89 -2.96
N ILE A 129 0.74 -22.79 -4.11
CA ILE A 129 -0.72 -22.99 -4.18
C ILE A 129 -1.11 -24.40 -3.77
N GLU A 130 -0.36 -25.41 -4.20
CA GLU A 130 -0.62 -26.81 -3.82
C GLU A 130 -0.43 -27.03 -2.32
N GLN A 131 0.58 -26.37 -1.73
CA GLN A 131 0.83 -26.44 -0.30
C GLN A 131 -0.31 -25.80 0.51
N ILE A 132 -0.81 -24.64 0.08
CA ILE A 132 -1.97 -23.97 0.69
C ILE A 132 -3.21 -24.87 0.56
N ALA A 133 -3.44 -25.46 -0.61
CA ALA A 133 -4.57 -26.37 -0.80
C ALA A 133 -4.47 -27.61 0.10
N ALA A 134 -3.26 -28.16 0.27
CA ALA A 134 -3.02 -29.31 1.12
C ALA A 134 -3.15 -29.01 2.62
N SER A 135 -2.92 -27.76 3.05
CA SER A 135 -3.10 -27.38 4.46
C SER A 135 -4.57 -27.29 4.87
N GLY A 136 -5.50 -27.25 3.91
CA GLY A 136 -6.94 -27.10 4.15
C GLY A 136 -7.36 -25.69 4.54
N GLU A 137 -6.44 -24.72 4.46
CA GLU A 137 -6.75 -23.32 4.74
C GLU A 137 -7.64 -22.73 3.62
N PRO A 138 -8.73 -22.02 3.96
CA PRO A 138 -9.60 -21.44 2.96
C PRO A 138 -8.88 -20.29 2.24
N LEU A 139 -8.85 -20.35 0.90
CA LEU A 139 -8.35 -19.29 0.06
C LEU A 139 -9.46 -18.74 -0.85
N GLN A 140 -9.76 -17.45 -0.69
CA GLN A 140 -10.83 -16.77 -1.43
C GLN A 140 -10.29 -15.74 -2.42
N PHE A 141 -9.12 -15.17 -2.12
CA PHE A 141 -8.50 -14.14 -2.92
C PHE A 141 -7.05 -14.51 -3.19
N ALA A 142 -6.62 -14.38 -4.44
CA ALA A 142 -5.20 -14.46 -4.74
C ALA A 142 -4.73 -13.44 -5.75
N ALA A 143 -3.46 -13.12 -5.68
CA ALA A 143 -2.82 -12.17 -6.56
C ALA A 143 -1.45 -12.64 -7.03
N LEU A 144 -1.12 -12.30 -8.26
CA LEU A 144 0.22 -12.38 -8.80
C LEU A 144 0.76 -10.97 -9.06
N THR A 145 1.89 -10.64 -8.44
CA THR A 145 2.59 -9.35 -8.51
C THR A 145 4.11 -9.58 -8.56
N GLY A 146 4.90 -8.67 -8.01
CA GLY A 146 6.36 -8.68 -8.02
C GLY A 146 6.87 -7.64 -9.00
N GLY A 147 7.85 -8.03 -9.82
CA GLY A 147 8.35 -7.22 -10.92
C GLY A 147 7.32 -7.06 -12.04
N GLU A 148 7.63 -7.54 -13.23
CA GLU A 148 6.67 -7.67 -14.33
C GLU A 148 6.35 -9.16 -14.53
N PRO A 149 5.20 -9.66 -14.02
CA PRO A 149 4.86 -11.08 -14.16
C PRO A 149 4.78 -11.55 -15.61
N LEU A 150 4.43 -10.67 -16.55
CA LEU A 150 4.30 -11.03 -17.96
C LEU A 150 5.64 -11.15 -18.70
N LEU A 151 6.78 -10.92 -18.04
CA LEU A 151 8.07 -11.40 -18.53
C LEU A 151 8.18 -12.94 -18.47
N HIS A 152 7.36 -13.58 -17.64
CA HIS A 152 7.32 -15.03 -17.38
C HIS A 152 5.90 -15.58 -17.63
N LYS A 153 5.43 -15.45 -18.88
CA LYS A 153 4.01 -15.72 -19.25
C LYS A 153 3.58 -17.16 -18.96
N ALA A 154 4.46 -18.13 -19.16
CA ALA A 154 4.14 -19.54 -18.96
C ALA A 154 3.91 -19.83 -17.47
N GLU A 155 4.78 -19.30 -16.63
CA GLU A 155 4.72 -19.39 -15.18
C GLU A 155 3.52 -18.62 -14.63
N ALA A 156 3.25 -17.41 -15.14
CA ALA A 156 2.10 -16.60 -14.74
C ALA A 156 0.78 -17.31 -15.05
N THR A 157 0.63 -17.85 -16.26
CA THR A 157 -0.58 -18.62 -16.61
C THR A 157 -0.65 -19.96 -15.88
N GLY A 158 0.48 -20.61 -15.62
CA GLY A 158 0.58 -21.83 -14.81
C GLY A 158 0.09 -21.62 -13.37
N PHE A 159 0.50 -20.51 -12.75
CA PHE A 159 0.02 -20.10 -11.44
C PHE A 159 -1.51 -20.00 -11.40
N PHE A 160 -2.12 -19.25 -12.32
CA PHE A 160 -3.59 -19.09 -12.33
C PHE A 160 -4.35 -20.38 -12.66
N LYS A 161 -3.79 -21.24 -13.53
CA LYS A 161 -4.38 -22.56 -13.79
C LYS A 161 -4.38 -23.43 -12.54
N ARG A 162 -3.26 -23.45 -11.81
CA ARG A 162 -3.14 -24.22 -10.55
C ARG A 162 -4.08 -23.66 -9.49
N LEU A 163 -4.16 -22.35 -9.39
CA LEU A 163 -5.07 -21.65 -8.49
C LEU A 163 -6.54 -22.02 -8.74
N GLN A 164 -7.01 -21.91 -9.98
CA GLN A 164 -8.38 -22.27 -10.36
C GLN A 164 -8.67 -23.77 -10.19
N HIS A 165 -7.66 -24.63 -10.35
CA HIS A 165 -7.82 -26.07 -10.15
C HIS A 165 -8.11 -26.41 -8.69
N HIS A 166 -7.38 -25.82 -7.73
CA HIS A 166 -7.55 -26.09 -6.31
C HIS A 166 -8.65 -25.24 -5.66
N PHE A 167 -8.89 -24.04 -6.18
CA PHE A 167 -9.86 -23.08 -5.64
C PHE A 167 -10.74 -22.55 -6.79
N PRO A 168 -11.77 -23.30 -7.23
CA PRO A 168 -12.57 -22.94 -8.41
C PRO A 168 -13.28 -21.58 -8.33
N ASP A 169 -13.68 -21.17 -7.13
CA ASP A 169 -14.42 -19.92 -6.89
C ASP A 169 -13.51 -18.73 -6.52
N ILE A 170 -12.19 -18.89 -6.68
CA ILE A 170 -11.22 -17.88 -6.26
C ILE A 170 -11.32 -16.60 -7.09
N HIS A 171 -11.28 -15.45 -6.40
CA HIS A 171 -11.10 -14.16 -7.06
C HIS A 171 -9.60 -13.92 -7.25
N ALA A 172 -9.13 -14.14 -8.47
CA ALA A 172 -7.73 -13.98 -8.86
C ALA A 172 -7.44 -12.61 -9.47
N ARG A 173 -6.27 -12.03 -9.17
CA ARG A 173 -5.81 -10.73 -9.70
C ARG A 173 -4.41 -10.86 -10.28
N LEU A 174 -4.14 -10.14 -11.37
CA LEU A 174 -2.81 -9.96 -11.95
C LEU A 174 -2.45 -8.48 -11.90
N TYR A 175 -1.29 -8.17 -11.34
CA TYR A 175 -0.70 -6.82 -11.34
C TYR A 175 0.47 -6.80 -12.33
N THR A 176 0.36 -6.03 -13.41
CA THR A 176 1.32 -5.90 -14.53
C THR A 176 1.44 -4.43 -14.90
#